data_AF-A0A6M1LHE2-F1
#
_entry.id   AF-A0A6M1LHE2-F1
#
_cell.length_a   1.000
_cell.length_b   1.000
_cell.length_c   1.000
_cell.angle_alpha   90.00
_cell.angle_beta   90.00
_cell.angle_gamma   90.00
#
_symmetry.space_group_name_H-M   'P 1'
#
loop_
_entity.id
_entity.type
_entity.pdbx_description
1 polymer ?
#
loop_
_entity_poly.entity_id
_entity_poly.type
_entity_poly.pdbx_seq_one_letter_code
_entity_poly.pdbx_strand_id
1 'polypeptide(L)'
;MHTRAAVELDGGSAVVRQGAAVLHARVLEPADAMFTLDSAARPPPENPNAGIQRPAVEVVGSARILVAFSPGVPSAEAVPAPARRALSACA
;
A
#
# COMPACT_ATOMS: atom_id res chain seq x y z
N MET A 1 2.45 -4.21 5.21
CA MET A 1 3.77 -4.48 4.59
C MET A 1 4.82 -3.74 5.40
N HIS A 2 5.98 -4.33 5.70
CA HIS A 2 7.08 -3.64 6.40
C HIS A 2 8.22 -3.39 5.40
N THR A 3 8.84 -2.22 5.45
CA THR A 3 9.92 -1.87 4.51
C THR A 3 10.94 -0.94 5.14
N ARG A 4 12.18 -0.99 4.65
CA ARG A 4 13.23 0.03 4.93
C ARG A 4 13.28 1.13 3.87
N ALA A 5 12.42 1.02 2.84
CA ALA A 5 12.30 2.01 1.80
C ALA A 5 11.81 3.33 2.38
N ALA A 6 12.20 4.44 1.74
CA ALA A 6 11.56 5.73 1.98
C ALA A 6 10.13 5.67 1.44
N VAL A 7 9.17 6.15 2.22
CA VAL A 7 7.75 6.15 1.84
C VAL A 7 7.25 7.58 1.87
N GLU A 8 6.69 8.02 0.75
CA GLU A 8 5.97 9.29 0.60
C GLU A 8 4.49 8.99 0.40
N LEU A 9 3.62 9.70 1.11
CA LEU A 9 2.17 9.49 1.09
C LEU A 9 1.47 10.74 0.57
N ASP A 10 0.46 10.56 -0.27
CA ASP A 10 -0.42 11.61 -0.78
C ASP A 10 -1.85 11.07 -0.87
N GLY A 11 -2.57 11.17 0.25
CA GLY A 11 -3.93 10.63 0.39
C GLY A 11 -4.04 9.16 0.02
N GLY A 12 -4.80 8.85 -1.03
CA GLY A 12 -4.96 7.51 -1.57
C GLY A 12 -3.77 6.99 -2.39
N SER A 13 -2.65 7.73 -2.47
CA SER A 13 -1.44 7.34 -3.20
C SER A 13 -0.23 7.21 -2.27
N ALA A 14 0.69 6.31 -2.62
CA ALA A 14 1.96 6.15 -1.95
C ALA A 14 3.09 5.91 -2.95
N VAL A 15 4.26 6.46 -2.67
CA VAL A 15 5.50 6.21 -3.42
C VAL A 15 6.52 5.59 -2.48
N VAL A 16 7.00 4.41 -2.83
CA VAL A 16 7.97 3.64 -2.05
C VAL A 16 9.27 3.58 -2.83
N ARG A 17 10.38 4.09 -2.25
CA ARG A 17 11.69 4.18 -2.89
C ARG A 17 12.77 3.42 -2.12
N GLN A 18 13.51 2.55 -2.81
CA GLN A 18 14.66 1.85 -2.26
C GLN A 18 15.83 1.89 -3.26
N GLY A 19 16.80 2.79 -3.01
CA GLY A 19 17.87 3.06 -3.96
C GLY A 19 17.29 3.62 -5.27
N ALA A 20 17.61 2.98 -6.40
CA ALA A 20 17.05 3.33 -7.71
C ALA A 20 15.66 2.70 -7.98
N ALA A 21 15.19 1.77 -7.14
CA ALA A 21 13.90 1.14 -7.32
C ALA A 21 12.77 2.02 -6.78
N VAL A 22 11.70 2.17 -7.57
CA VAL A 22 10.51 2.94 -7.21
C VAL A 22 9.27 2.07 -7.43
N LEU A 23 8.35 2.10 -6.46
CA LEU A 23 7.04 1.48 -6.54
C LEU A 23 5.97 2.52 -6.22
N HIS A 24 5.03 2.69 -7.14
CA HIS A 24 3.83 3.50 -6.93
C HIS A 24 2.69 2.61 -6.48
N ALA A 25 1.93 3.07 -5.49
CA ALA A 25 0.71 2.43 -5.03
C ALA A 25 -0.43 3.44 -5.05
N ARG A 26 -1.63 3.00 -5.46
CA ARG A 26 -2.84 3.83 -5.46
C ARG A 26 -4.04 3.02 -5.02
N VAL A 27 -4.77 3.53 -4.03
CA VAL A 27 -6.07 3.01 -3.63
C VAL A 27 -7.07 3.32 -4.75
N LEU A 28 -7.76 2.28 -5.22
CA LEU A 28 -8.85 2.38 -6.18
C LEU A 28 -10.21 2.23 -5.51
N GLU A 29 -10.30 1.39 -4.48
CA GLU A 29 -11.51 1.21 -3.66
C GLU A 29 -11.10 0.99 -2.19
N PRO A 30 -11.86 1.53 -1.21
CA PRO A 30 -12.88 2.56 -1.40
C PRO A 30 -12.23 3.93 -1.72
N ALA A 31 -12.98 4.85 -2.34
CA ALA A 31 -12.43 6.11 -2.86
C ALA A 31 -11.91 7.06 -1.76
N ASP A 32 -12.39 6.90 -0.54
CA ASP A 32 -12.06 7.67 0.65
C ASP A 32 -10.95 7.04 1.50
N ALA A 33 -10.48 5.84 1.15
CA ALA A 33 -9.39 5.20 1.87
C ALA A 33 -8.04 5.89 1.57
N MET A 34 -7.27 6.09 2.64
CA MET A 34 -6.01 6.81 2.60
C MET A 34 -4.87 5.91 3.06
N PHE A 35 -3.68 6.16 2.52
CA PHE A 35 -2.48 5.56 3.07
C PHE A 35 -2.07 6.28 4.34
N THR A 36 -1.62 5.50 5.32
CA THR A 36 -1.01 5.97 6.55
C THR A 36 0.36 5.31 6.74
N LEU A 37 1.21 5.93 7.56
CA LEU A 37 2.51 5.38 7.94
C LEU A 37 2.50 5.03 9.42
N ASP A 38 2.48 3.74 9.71
CA ASP A 38 2.57 3.26 11.08
C ASP A 38 4.02 3.03 11.50
N SER A 39 4.28 3.24 12.79
CA SER A 39 5.52 2.81 13.41
C SER A 39 5.62 1.28 13.41
N ALA A 40 6.74 0.77 12.93
CA ALA A 40 7.09 -0.65 13.06
C ALA A 40 7.91 -0.95 14.32
N ALA A 41 8.06 0.03 15.21
CA ALA A 41 8.88 -0.08 16.41
C ALA A 41 8.38 -1.20 17.32
N ARG A 42 9.33 -1.97 17.88
CA ARG A 42 9.05 -3.04 18.84
C ARG A 42 9.62 -2.66 20.21
N PRO A 43 8.93 -3.01 21.31
CA PRO A 43 9.47 -2.79 22.64
C PRO A 43 10.63 -3.76 22.93
N PRO A 44 11.55 -3.41 23.85
CA PRO A 44 12.52 -4.36 24.38
C PRO A 44 11.86 -5.61 24.99
N PRO A 45 12.52 -6.79 24.97
CA PRO A 45 13.90 -7.05 24.54
C PRO A 45 14.03 -7.31 23.03
N GLU A 46 12.96 -7.14 22.26
CA GLU A 46 12.96 -7.43 20.84
C GLU A 46 13.80 -6.40 20.05
N ASN A 47 14.23 -6.77 18.84
CA ASN A 47 14.88 -5.82 17.94
C ASN A 47 13.90 -4.67 17.65
N PRO A 48 14.27 -3.40 17.91
CA PRO A 48 13.35 -2.27 17.83
C PRO A 48 12.88 -1.95 16.42
N ASN A 49 13.36 -2.64 15.37
CA ASN A 49 13.02 -2.39 13.97
C ASN A 49 13.32 -0.95 13.53
N ALA A 50 14.43 -0.38 14.02
CA ALA A 50 14.86 0.97 13.66
C ALA A 50 14.99 1.11 12.13
N GLY A 51 14.41 2.18 11.58
CA GLY A 51 14.39 2.45 10.14
C GLY A 51 13.44 1.56 9.32
N ILE A 52 12.60 0.75 9.96
CA ILE A 52 11.49 0.05 9.29
C ILE A 52 10.23 0.91 9.41
N GLN A 53 9.52 1.05 8.30
CA GLN A 53 8.24 1.72 8.21
C GLN A 53 7.16 0.73 7.77
N ARG A 54 5.91 1.01 8.14
CA ARG A 54 4.75 0.19 7.77
C ARG A 54 3.69 1.05 7.06
N PRO A 55 3.68 1.08 5.72
CA PRO A 55 2.56 1.61 4.98
C PRO A 55 1.31 0.78 5.26
N ALA A 56 0.22 1.46 5.60
CA ALA A 56 -1.09 0.88 5.85
C ALA A 56 -2.16 1.64 5.05
N VAL A 57 -3.31 1.02 4.84
CA VAL A 57 -4.50 1.67 4.27
C VAL A 57 -5.53 1.71 5.39
N GLU A 58 -5.97 2.92 5.76
CA GLU A 58 -6.98 3.10 6.80
C GLU A 58 -8.38 3.07 6.17
N VAL A 59 -9.25 2.24 6.73
CA VAL A 59 -10.64 2.07 6.27
C VAL A 59 -11.55 1.82 7.47
N VAL A 60 -12.75 2.40 7.44
CA VAL A 60 -13.76 2.23 8.49
C VAL A 60 -14.71 1.09 8.14
N GLY A 61 -14.88 0.14 9.06
CA GLY A 61 -15.85 -0.95 8.92
C GLY A 61 -15.41 -2.06 7.96
N SER A 62 -16.38 -2.83 7.46
CA SER A 62 -16.13 -3.89 6.47
C SER A 62 -16.04 -3.29 5.08
N ALA A 63 -14.87 -3.35 4.47
CA ALA A 63 -14.63 -2.78 3.15
C ALA A 63 -13.85 -3.73 2.24
N ARG A 64 -14.11 -3.59 0.94
CA ARG A 64 -13.28 -4.18 -0.10
C ARG A 64 -12.20 -3.18 -0.46
N ILE A 65 -10.95 -3.59 -0.36
CA ILE A 65 -9.79 -2.75 -0.67
C ILE A 65 -9.18 -3.19 -1.99
N LEU A 66 -9.12 -2.28 -2.97
CA LEU A 66 -8.37 -2.46 -4.21
C LEU A 66 -7.21 -1.48 -4.23
N VAL A 67 -6.00 -1.99 -4.40
CA VAL A 67 -4.80 -1.17 -4.54
C VAL A 67 -4.09 -1.57 -5.84
N ALA A 68 -3.83 -0.59 -6.70
CA ALA A 68 -2.99 -0.76 -7.87
C ALA A 68 -1.52 -0.52 -7.50
N PHE A 69 -0.63 -1.37 -8.00
CA PHE A 69 0.81 -1.25 -7.83
C PHE A 69 1.49 -1.16 -9.19
N SER A 70 2.36 -0.17 -9.36
CA SER A 70 3.10 0.08 -10.61
C SER A 70 4.58 0.29 -10.31
N PRO A 71 5.48 -0.61 -10.74
CA PRO A 71 6.93 -0.41 -10.59
C PRO A 71 7.45 0.62 -11.59
N GLY A 72 8.48 1.38 -11.22
CA GLY A 72 9.17 2.32 -12.12
C GLY A 72 8.46 3.67 -12.25
N VAL A 73 8.55 4.29 -13.43
CA VAL A 73 7.90 5.57 -13.73
C VAL A 73 6.39 5.33 -13.90
N PRO A 74 5.51 6.10 -13.22
CA PRO A 74 4.08 5.89 -13.33
C PRO A 74 3.65 6.29 -14.75
N SER A 75 3.17 5.32 -15.54
CA SER A 75 2.45 5.65 -16.77
C SER A 75 1.08 6.19 -16.40
N ALA A 76 0.77 7.40 -16.85
CA ALA A 76 -0.54 8.05 -16.64
C ALA A 76 -1.72 7.25 -17.24
N GLU A 77 -1.42 6.25 -18.07
CA GLU A 77 -2.40 5.56 -18.92
C GLU A 77 -2.87 4.21 -18.37
N ALA A 78 -2.23 3.66 -17.34
CA ALA A 78 -2.61 2.36 -16.80
C ALA A 78 -3.32 2.50 -15.45
N VAL A 79 -4.62 2.77 -15.46
CA VAL A 79 -5.49 2.24 -14.40
C VAL A 79 -5.73 0.78 -14.77
N PRO A 80 -5.04 -0.20 -14.17
CA PRO A 80 -5.31 -1.59 -14.48
C PRO A 80 -6.77 -1.87 -14.11
N ALA A 81 -7.58 -2.24 -15.11
CA ALA A 81 -8.89 -2.78 -14.84
C ALA A 81 -8.69 -4.02 -13.96
N PRO A 82 -9.35 -4.12 -12.80
CA PRO A 82 -9.17 -5.26 -11.93
C PRO A 82 -9.60 -6.51 -12.69
N ALA A 83 -8.68 -7.47 -12.87
CA ALA A 83 -9.00 -8.78 -13.40
C ALA A 83 -9.89 -9.50 -12.38
N ARG A 84 -11.22 -9.38 -12.53
CA ARG A 84 -12.19 -10.02 -11.66
C ARG A 84 -12.33 -11.48 -12.09
N ARG A 85 -11.81 -12.41 -11.29
CA ARG A 85 -12.25 -13.81 -11.37
C ARG A 85 -13.51 -13.94 -10.53
N ALA A 86 -14.61 -14.39 -11.13
CA ALA A 86 -15.84 -14.67 -10.38
C ALA A 86 -15.55 -15.73 -9.32
N LEU A 87 -15.92 -15.45 -8.06
CA LEU A 87 -15.95 -16.47 -7.03
C LEU A 87 -17.19 -17.33 -7.31
N SER A 88 -16.99 -18.61 -7.64
CA SER A 88 -18.09 -19.55 -7.73
C SER A 88 -18.76 -19.65 -6.36
N ALA A 89 -20.04 -19.33 -6.28
CA ALA A 89 -20.84 -19.61 -5.10
C ALA A 89 -20.93 -21.14 -4.95
N CYS A 90 -20.43 -21.68 -3.83
CA CYS A 90 -20.78 -23.03 -3.43
C CYS A 90 -22.27 -23.03 -3.06
N ALA A 91 -23.07 -23.79 -3.81
CA ALA A 91 -24.47 -24.08 -3.52
C ALA A 91 -24.58 -25.22 -2.49
#